data_AF-A0A920GI52-F1
#
_entry.id   AF-A0A920GI52-F1
#
_cell.length_a   1.000
_cell.length_b   1.000
_cell.length_c   1.000
_cell.angle_alpha   90.00
_cell.angle_beta   90.00
_cell.angle_gamma   90.00
#
_symmetry.space_group_name_H-M   'P 1'
#
loop_
_entity.id
_entity.type
_entity.pdbx_description
1 polymer ?
#
loop_
_entity_poly.entity_id
_entity_poly.type
_entity_poly.pdbx_seq_one_letter_code
_entity_poly.pdbx_strand_id
1 'polypeptide(L)'
;MKYLIFLFCVFSVAQNPYRGYWQQEVDYVMDIRMDVETYRYDGNNNCAIQITHLIHFQKVFYHLYFNAFQPGSEMDVRSRTIKDLKSCRGSNFETVGDELVFHVNDLVQDGKAVAYAEEETFWLLSLPRLFSR
;
A
#
# COMPACT_ATOMS: atom_id res chain seq x y z
N MET A 1 -50.91 13.91 -20.66
CA MET A 1 -49.67 14.72 -20.71
C MET A 1 -49.15 15.08 -19.32
N LYS A 2 -49.96 15.62 -18.41
CA LYS A 2 -49.53 16.01 -17.04
C LYS A 2 -49.03 14.84 -16.15
N TYR A 3 -49.68 13.68 -16.22
CA TYR A 3 -49.26 12.47 -15.49
C TYR A 3 -48.01 11.79 -16.08
N LEU A 4 -47.74 11.97 -17.37
CA LEU A 4 -46.57 11.40 -18.04
C LEU A 4 -45.28 12.14 -17.62
N ILE A 5 -45.37 13.46 -17.44
CA ILE A 5 -44.28 14.29 -16.92
C ILE A 5 -43.99 13.94 -15.45
N PHE A 6 -45.04 13.69 -14.66
CA PHE A 6 -44.89 13.27 -13.26
C PHE A 6 -44.21 11.88 -13.14
N LEU A 7 -44.54 10.94 -14.02
CA LEU A 7 -43.90 9.61 -14.08
C LEU A 7 -42.41 9.70 -14.45
N PHE A 8 -42.04 10.61 -15.36
CA PHE A 8 -40.66 10.84 -15.77
C PHE A 8 -39.81 11.46 -14.65
N CYS A 9 -40.38 12.40 -13.87
CA CYS A 9 -39.68 12.99 -12.71
C CYS A 9 -39.37 11.96 -11.62
N VAL A 10 -40.26 10.99 -11.35
CA VAL A 10 -40.03 9.94 -10.34
C VAL A 10 -38.94 8.95 -10.79
N PHE A 11 -38.78 8.72 -12.10
CA PHE A 11 -37.71 7.87 -12.63
C PHE A 11 -36.31 8.50 -12.45
N SER A 12 -36.21 9.84 -12.54
CA SER A 12 -34.95 10.57 -12.39
C SER A 12 -34.41 10.62 -10.95
N VAL A 13 -35.28 10.58 -9.93
CA VAL A 13 -34.85 10.50 -8.50
C VAL A 13 -34.52 9.08 -8.04
N ALA A 14 -34.90 8.04 -8.79
CA ALA A 14 -34.53 6.66 -8.50
C ALA A 14 -33.09 6.31 -8.92
N GLN A 15 -32.44 7.17 -9.73
CA GLN A 15 -31.05 7.02 -10.17
C GLN A 15 -30.12 7.72 -9.17
N ASN A 16 -30.01 7.20 -7.94
CA ASN A 16 -28.98 7.64 -7.01
C ASN A 16 -27.73 6.75 -7.20
N PRO A 17 -26.62 7.24 -7.80
CA PRO A 17 -25.43 6.43 -8.00
C PRO A 17 -24.62 6.18 -6.71
N TYR A 18 -25.11 6.59 -5.53
CA TYR A 18 -24.30 6.70 -4.31
C TYR A 18 -24.55 5.63 -3.22
N ARG A 19 -25.14 4.47 -3.50
CA ARG A 19 -24.99 3.31 -2.59
C ARG A 19 -23.73 2.54 -2.97
N GLY A 20 -22.60 2.86 -2.33
CA GLY A 20 -21.35 2.10 -2.48
C GLY A 20 -20.26 2.74 -3.34
N TYR A 21 -20.19 4.08 -3.41
CA TYR A 21 -19.10 4.79 -4.11
C TYR A 21 -17.71 4.49 -3.50
N TRP A 22 -17.63 4.25 -2.20
CA TRP A 22 -16.42 3.78 -1.53
C TRP A 22 -16.49 2.25 -1.33
N GLN A 23 -15.51 1.55 -1.88
CA GLN A 23 -15.41 0.09 -1.78
C GLN A 23 -14.58 -0.36 -0.56
N GLN A 24 -13.64 0.48 -0.13
CA GLN A 24 -12.73 0.21 0.98
C GLN A 24 -12.31 1.54 1.63
N GLU A 25 -12.41 1.60 2.94
CA GLU A 25 -11.89 2.65 3.81
C GLU A 25 -10.73 2.05 4.62
N VAL A 26 -9.69 2.85 4.84
CA VAL A 26 -8.52 2.42 5.60
C VAL A 26 -8.10 3.53 6.55
N ASP A 27 -8.08 3.21 7.84
CA ASP A 27 -7.61 4.09 8.90
C ASP A 27 -6.21 3.68 9.34
N TYR A 28 -5.28 4.62 9.21
CA TYR A 28 -3.89 4.43 9.62
C TYR A 28 -3.57 5.24 10.87
N VAL A 29 -2.97 4.57 11.85
CA VAL A 29 -2.35 5.20 13.00
C VAL A 29 -0.89 4.78 13.01
N MET A 30 0.01 5.76 12.83
CA MET A 30 1.45 5.54 12.76
C MET A 30 2.12 6.30 13.91
N ASP A 31 2.88 5.59 14.74
CA ASP A 31 3.81 6.18 15.72
C ASP A 31 5.23 5.89 15.22
N ILE A 32 5.88 6.90 14.65
CA ILE A 32 7.19 6.78 14.02
C ILE A 32 8.14 7.76 14.69
N ARG A 33 9.30 7.26 15.08
CA ARG A 33 10.40 8.03 15.67
C ARG A 33 11.59 7.96 14.75
N MET A 34 12.20 9.13 14.54
CA MET A 34 13.43 9.27 13.79
C MET A 34 14.57 9.57 14.75
N ASP A 35 15.64 8.79 14.66
CA ASP A 35 16.93 9.16 15.23
C ASP A 35 17.64 10.12 14.27
N VAL A 36 17.93 11.33 14.74
CA VAL A 36 18.54 12.40 13.92
C VAL A 36 20.03 12.18 13.73
N GLU A 37 20.70 11.45 14.62
CA GLU A 37 22.13 11.17 14.52
C GLU A 37 22.40 10.04 13.51
N THR A 38 21.54 9.01 13.52
CA THR A 38 21.70 7.83 12.65
C THR A 38 20.78 7.84 11.43
N TYR A 39 19.86 8.80 11.33
CA TYR A 39 18.82 8.90 10.29
C TYR A 39 17.92 7.67 10.17
N ARG A 40 17.82 6.85 11.22
CA ARG A 40 17.02 5.62 11.25
C ARG A 40 15.61 5.93 11.76
N TYR A 41 14.65 5.18 11.24
CA TYR A 41 13.25 5.24 11.66
C TYR A 41 12.88 3.94 12.40
N ASP A 42 12.16 4.08 13.49
CA ASP A 42 11.53 2.96 14.22
C ASP A 42 10.12 3.36 14.62
N GLY A 43 9.21 2.41 14.67
CA GLY A 43 7.82 2.71 14.94
C GLY A 43 6.85 1.57 14.73
N ASN A 44 5.60 1.86 15.08
CA ASN A 44 4.48 0.95 14.95
C ASN A 44 3.42 1.56 14.04
N ASN A 45 2.94 0.74 13.10
CA ASN A 45 1.86 1.10 12.19
C ASN A 45 0.66 0.20 12.47
N ASN A 46 -0.47 0.80 12.83
CA ASN A 46 -1.75 0.11 12.96
C ASN A 46 -2.66 0.52 11.80
N CYS A 47 -3.30 -0.47 11.18
CA CYS A 47 -4.12 -0.30 9.98
C CYS A 47 -5.45 -1.02 10.20
N ALA A 48 -6.55 -0.27 10.19
CA ALA A 48 -7.91 -0.81 10.22
C ALA A 48 -8.56 -0.65 8.84
N ILE A 49 -8.99 -1.76 8.26
CA ILE A 49 -9.60 -1.78 6.91
C ILE A 49 -11.09 -2.08 7.05
N GLN A 50 -11.94 -1.20 6.50
CA GLN A 50 -13.37 -1.39 6.41
C GLN A 50 -13.79 -1.51 4.94
N ILE A 51 -14.40 -2.64 4.56
CA ILE A 51 -14.80 -2.93 3.18
C ILE A 51 -16.32 -3.05 3.10
N THR A 52 -16.93 -2.38 2.13
CA THR A 52 -18.41 -2.33 1.95
C THR A 52 -18.95 -3.52 1.19
N HIS A 53 -18.09 -4.23 0.46
CA HIS A 53 -18.48 -5.29 -0.47
C HIS A 53 -18.16 -6.69 0.07
N LEU A 54 -18.96 -7.69 -0.35
CA LEU A 54 -18.86 -9.11 0.03
C LEU A 54 -17.63 -9.86 -0.57
N ILE A 55 -16.60 -9.15 -1.03
CA ILE A 55 -15.38 -9.78 -1.57
C ILE A 55 -14.37 -9.95 -0.45
N HIS A 56 -13.78 -11.14 -0.37
CA HIS A 56 -12.75 -11.47 0.60
C HIS A 56 -11.37 -11.38 -0.06
N PHE A 57 -10.47 -10.60 0.54
CA PHE A 57 -9.06 -10.55 0.13
C PHE A 57 -8.28 -11.65 0.84
N GLN A 58 -7.52 -12.43 0.08
CA GLN A 58 -6.59 -13.43 0.61
C GLN A 58 -5.17 -12.88 0.76
N LYS A 59 -4.88 -11.79 0.05
CA LYS A 59 -3.57 -11.14 0.02
C LYS A 59 -3.73 -9.63 0.13
N VAL A 60 -2.87 -9.01 0.92
CA VAL A 60 -2.72 -7.55 1.01
C VAL A 60 -1.28 -7.20 0.67
N PHE A 61 -1.10 -6.08 -0.04
CA PHE A 61 0.19 -5.59 -0.46
C PHE A 61 0.43 -4.23 0.16
N TYR A 62 1.59 -4.06 0.78
CA TYR A 62 2.13 -2.75 1.16
C TYR A 62 3.31 -2.40 0.27
N HIS A 63 3.51 -1.11 0.06
CA HIS A 63 4.64 -0.61 -0.71
C HIS A 63 5.81 -0.26 0.20
N LEU A 64 6.96 -0.87 -0.05
CA LEU A 64 8.25 -0.57 0.53
C LEU A 64 9.13 0.11 -0.52
N TYR A 65 8.71 1.26 -1.04
CA TYR A 65 9.35 1.87 -2.22
C TYR A 65 10.85 2.12 -2.07
N PHE A 66 11.32 2.42 -0.87
CA PHE A 66 12.74 2.70 -0.65
C PHE A 66 13.62 1.47 -0.83
N ASN A 67 13.06 0.26 -0.66
CA ASN A 67 13.75 -0.99 -0.95
C ASN A 67 14.10 -1.15 -2.44
N ALA A 68 13.51 -0.35 -3.33
CA ALA A 68 13.90 -0.29 -4.74
C ALA A 68 15.36 0.12 -4.93
N PHE A 69 15.97 0.84 -3.99
CA PHE A 69 17.30 1.46 -4.14
C PHE A 69 18.44 0.63 -3.53
N GLN A 70 18.27 -0.69 -3.51
CA GLN A 70 19.29 -1.63 -3.03
C GLN A 70 20.24 -2.08 -4.16
N PRO A 71 21.50 -2.41 -3.86
CA PRO A 71 22.39 -3.07 -4.81
C PRO A 71 21.75 -4.32 -5.42
N GLY A 72 21.77 -4.44 -6.74
CA GLY A 72 21.20 -5.60 -7.45
C GLY A 72 19.69 -5.56 -7.70
N SER A 73 18.97 -4.54 -7.21
CA SER A 73 17.56 -4.33 -7.56
C SER A 73 17.38 -4.01 -9.06
N GLU A 74 16.15 -4.12 -9.57
CA GLU A 74 15.85 -3.71 -10.95
C GLU A 74 16.21 -2.23 -11.20
N MET A 75 16.00 -1.35 -10.21
CA MET A 75 16.37 0.06 -10.31
C MET A 75 17.88 0.26 -10.41
N ASP A 76 18.67 -0.48 -9.62
CA ASP A 76 20.13 -0.43 -9.67
C ASP A 76 20.66 -0.93 -11.03
N VAL A 77 20.18 -2.09 -11.50
CA VAL A 77 20.53 -2.63 -12.83
C VAL A 77 20.17 -1.65 -13.94
N ARG A 78 18.97 -1.05 -13.88
CA ARG A 78 18.48 -0.08 -14.86
C ARG A 78 19.34 1.18 -14.86
N SER A 79 19.73 1.68 -13.70
CA SER A 79 20.60 2.85 -13.57
C SER A 79 21.97 2.66 -14.24
N ARG A 80 22.50 1.43 -14.19
CA ARG A 80 23.79 1.05 -14.81
C ARG A 80 23.69 0.84 -16.32
N THR A 81 22.50 0.48 -16.82
CA THR A 81 22.30 0.06 -18.22
C THR A 81 21.85 1.21 -19.13
N ILE A 82 21.27 2.29 -18.59
CA ILE A 82 20.81 3.43 -19.39
C ILE A 82 22.00 4.28 -19.88
N LYS A 83 22.17 4.32 -21.21
CA LYS A 83 23.31 4.91 -21.93
C LYS A 83 23.53 6.43 -21.70
N ASP A 84 22.49 7.16 -21.34
CA ASP A 84 22.45 8.64 -21.40
C ASP A 84 22.51 9.36 -20.03
N LEU A 85 22.56 8.61 -18.92
CA LEU A 85 22.56 9.19 -17.57
C LEU A 85 23.93 9.71 -17.09
N LYS A 86 24.92 9.87 -17.98
CA LYS A 86 26.29 10.25 -17.61
C LYS A 86 26.39 11.57 -16.84
N SER A 87 25.44 12.49 -17.01
CA SER A 87 25.41 13.80 -16.32
C SER A 87 24.76 13.77 -14.93
N CYS A 88 23.90 12.77 -14.65
CA CYS A 88 23.19 12.63 -13.37
C CYS A 88 23.71 11.43 -12.58
N ARG A 89 24.94 11.01 -12.85
CA ARG A 89 25.59 9.87 -12.21
C ARG A 89 26.05 10.28 -10.79
N GLY A 90 25.09 10.55 -9.91
CA GLY A 90 25.29 10.32 -8.48
C GLY A 90 25.65 8.85 -8.29
N SER A 91 26.59 8.57 -7.40
CA SER A 91 27.17 7.26 -7.09
C SER A 91 26.27 6.04 -7.38
N ASN A 92 26.87 4.97 -7.93
CA ASN A 92 26.24 3.65 -8.04
C ASN A 92 25.53 3.29 -6.71
N PHE A 93 24.35 2.66 -6.77
CA PHE A 93 23.65 2.20 -5.56
C PHE A 93 24.45 1.12 -4.81
N GLU A 94 25.54 0.60 -5.39
CA GLU A 94 26.54 -0.27 -4.76
C GLU A 94 27.15 0.31 -3.47
N THR A 95 27.16 1.63 -3.28
CA THR A 95 27.61 2.28 -2.04
C THR A 95 26.49 2.61 -1.06
N VAL A 96 25.23 2.45 -1.47
CA VAL A 96 24.09 2.56 -0.57
C VAL A 96 24.02 1.25 0.21
N GLY A 97 24.49 1.29 1.46
CA GLY A 97 24.33 0.17 2.38
C GLY A 97 22.86 -0.01 2.79
N ASP A 98 22.62 -0.70 3.91
CA ASP A 98 21.27 -0.96 4.44
C ASP A 98 20.55 0.30 4.98
N GLU A 99 21.01 1.51 4.63
CA GLU A 99 20.47 2.78 5.13
C GLU A 99 19.10 3.14 4.56
N LEU A 100 18.76 2.63 3.36
CA LEU A 100 17.50 2.94 2.66
C LEU A 100 16.52 1.77 2.63
N VAL A 101 16.70 0.79 3.52
CA VAL A 101 15.87 -0.41 3.58
C VAL A 101 14.89 -0.33 4.75
N PHE A 102 13.63 -0.56 4.45
CA PHE A 102 12.60 -0.82 5.47
C PHE A 102 12.42 -2.31 5.66
N HIS A 103 12.55 -2.73 6.91
CA HIS A 103 12.28 -4.08 7.37
C HIS A 103 11.07 -4.09 8.28
N VAL A 104 10.19 -5.06 8.08
CA VAL A 104 9.09 -5.31 9.00
C VAL A 104 9.48 -6.41 9.98
N ASN A 105 9.56 -6.02 11.26
CA ASN A 105 10.00 -6.90 12.32
C ASN A 105 8.92 -7.92 12.74
N ASP A 106 7.67 -7.51 12.77
CA ASP A 106 6.54 -8.36 13.14
C ASP A 106 5.24 -7.85 12.53
N LEU A 107 4.27 -8.75 12.37
CA LEU A 107 2.92 -8.46 11.91
C LEU A 107 1.91 -9.34 12.62
N VAL A 108 0.96 -8.68 13.28
CA VAL A 108 -0.17 -9.31 13.95
C VAL A 108 -1.46 -8.76 13.36
N GLN A 109 -2.35 -9.65 12.95
CA GLN A 109 -3.71 -9.33 12.54
C GLN A 109 -4.70 -9.93 13.55
N ASP A 110 -5.58 -9.11 14.11
CA ASP A 110 -6.63 -9.55 15.05
C ASP A 110 -6.09 -10.44 16.19
N GLY A 111 -4.87 -10.14 16.67
CA GLY A 111 -4.19 -10.89 17.73
C GLY A 111 -3.50 -12.19 17.30
N LYS A 112 -3.44 -12.50 16.00
CA LYS A 112 -2.74 -13.67 15.45
C LYS A 112 -1.57 -13.24 14.57
N ALA A 113 -0.43 -13.91 14.72
CA ALA A 113 0.70 -13.71 13.82
C ALA A 113 0.31 -14.13 12.38
N VAL A 114 0.70 -13.31 11.42
CA VAL A 114 0.39 -13.53 9.99
C VAL A 114 1.69 -13.73 9.22
N ALA A 115 1.69 -14.69 8.30
CA ALA A 115 2.81 -14.90 7.41
C ALA A 115 2.89 -13.78 6.36
N TYR A 116 4.09 -13.25 6.17
CA TYR A 116 4.37 -12.22 5.19
C TYR A 116 5.68 -12.50 4.44
N ALA A 117 5.83 -11.87 3.28
CA ALA A 117 7.05 -11.90 2.49
C ALA A 117 7.42 -10.48 2.03
N GLU A 118 8.69 -10.13 2.13
CA GLU A 118 9.27 -8.92 1.56
C GLU A 118 9.82 -9.27 0.17
N GLU A 119 9.20 -8.74 -0.88
CA GLU A 119 9.59 -8.93 -2.27
C GLU A 119 9.95 -7.57 -2.87
N GLU A 120 11.23 -7.20 -2.75
CA GLU A 120 11.77 -5.90 -3.18
C GLU A 120 10.94 -4.73 -2.63
N THR A 121 10.08 -4.13 -3.46
CA THR A 121 9.25 -2.97 -3.16
C THR A 121 7.87 -3.31 -2.62
N PHE A 122 7.56 -4.59 -2.47
CA PHE A 122 6.28 -5.06 -1.98
C PHE A 122 6.45 -5.86 -0.70
N TRP A 123 5.50 -5.66 0.20
CA TRP A 123 5.32 -6.51 1.36
C TRP A 123 3.98 -7.23 1.22
N LEU A 124 4.05 -8.55 1.02
CA LEU A 124 2.92 -9.41 0.74
C LEU A 124 2.46 -10.09 2.02
N LEU A 125 1.22 -9.84 2.41
CA LEU A 125 0.58 -10.45 3.57
C LEU A 125 -0.38 -11.52 3.11
N SER A 126 -0.28 -12.72 3.67
CA SER A 126 -1.24 -13.80 3.42
C SER A 126 -2.29 -13.83 4.52
N LEU A 127 -3.47 -13.25 4.27
CA LEU A 127 -4.51 -13.16 5.30
C LEU A 127 -5.19 -14.52 5.50
N PRO A 128 -5.32 -15.02 6.75
CA PRO A 128 -6.22 -16.11 7.03
C PRO A 128 -7.65 -15.67 6.69
N ARG A 129 -8.44 -16.58 6.12
CA ARG A 129 -9.80 -16.31 5.62
C ARG A 129 -10.60 -15.47 6.63
N LEU A 130 -10.85 -14.20 6.28
CA LEU A 130 -11.69 -13.30 7.05
C LEU A 130 -13.10 -13.92 7.12
N PHE A 131 -13.55 -14.32 8.30
CA PHE A 131 -14.97 -14.59 8.51
C PHE A 131 -15.65 -13.24 8.62
N SER A 132 -16.47 -12.88 7.62
CA SER A 132 -17.38 -11.75 7.77
C SER A 132 -18.26 -11.99 8.99
N ARG A 133 -18.42 -10.97 9.83
CA ARG A 133 -19.35 -10.99 10.97
C ARG A 133 -20.79 -11.15 10.50
#